data_AF-G7GAY5-F1
#
_entry.id   AF-G7GAY5-F1
#
_cell.length_a   1.000
_cell.length_b   1.000
_cell.length_c   1.000
_cell.angle_alpha   90.00
_cell.angle_beta   90.00
_cell.angle_gamma   90.00
#
_symmetry.space_group_name_H-M   'P 1'
#
loop_
_entity.id
_entity.type
_entity.pdbx_description
1 polymer ?
#
loop_
_entity_poly.entity_id
_entity_poly.type
_entity_poly.pdbx_seq_one_letter_code
_entity_poly.pdbx_strand_id
1 'polypeptide(L)'
;MARSKCGSCGSSAFELVQQDRIKNSSFKLIFVQCSSCGVPVGVMDYHNIGNKLDGLEKRIKKIESTIGNVDYNVVAVAGLVKKLK
;
A
#
# COMPACT_ATOMS: atom_id res chain seq x y z
N MET A 1 -15.54 29.18 -2.53
CA MET A 1 -14.70 28.08 -1.99
C MET A 1 -13.32 28.66 -1.66
N ALA A 2 -12.80 28.43 -0.46
CA ALA A 2 -11.44 28.88 -0.13
C ALA A 2 -10.41 28.09 -0.96
N ARG A 3 -9.40 28.78 -1.50
CA ARG A 3 -8.26 28.14 -2.18
C ARG A 3 -7.10 28.06 -1.20
N SER A 4 -6.47 26.89 -1.11
CA SER A 4 -5.26 26.70 -0.31
C SER A 4 -4.16 27.66 -0.78
N LYS A 5 -3.50 28.30 0.18
CA LYS A 5 -2.34 29.15 -0.05
C LYS A 5 -1.18 28.71 0.82
N CYS A 6 0.02 28.82 0.28
CA CYS A 6 1.25 28.58 0.99
C CYS A 6 1.40 29.57 2.15
N GLY A 7 1.53 29.08 3.38
CA GLY A 7 1.73 29.93 4.56
C GLY A 7 3.03 30.75 4.55
N SER A 8 4.04 30.32 3.77
CA SER A 8 5.32 31.04 3.66
C SER A 8 5.33 32.17 2.62
N CYS A 9 4.86 31.93 1.38
CA CYS A 9 4.96 32.90 0.28
C CYS A 9 3.61 33.32 -0.34
N GLY A 10 2.48 32.80 0.13
CA GLY A 10 1.15 33.13 -0.37
C GLY A 10 0.75 32.52 -1.72
N SER A 11 1.67 31.83 -2.41
CA SER A 11 1.39 31.11 -3.66
C SER A 11 0.33 30.02 -3.47
N SER A 12 -0.42 29.71 -4.52
CA SER A 12 -1.40 28.61 -4.54
C SER A 12 -0.94 27.40 -5.38
N ALA A 13 0.33 27.40 -5.81
CA ALA A 13 0.91 26.30 -6.58
C ALA A 13 1.61 25.30 -5.65
N PHE A 14 1.28 24.01 -5.81
CA PHE A 14 1.83 22.92 -5.02
C PHE A 14 2.26 21.77 -5.93
N GLU A 15 3.26 21.04 -5.48
CA GLU A 15 3.86 19.90 -6.17
C GLU A 15 4.14 18.74 -5.22
N LEU A 16 4.28 17.55 -5.79
CA LEU A 16 4.70 16.34 -5.10
C LEU A 16 6.19 16.11 -5.36
N VAL A 17 7.00 16.12 -4.31
CA VAL A 17 8.44 15.87 -4.40
C VAL A 17 8.81 14.65 -3.58
N GLN A 18 9.42 13.67 -4.23
CA GLN A 18 9.99 12.52 -3.55
C GLN A 18 11.22 12.96 -2.75
N GLN A 19 11.21 12.67 -1.46
CA GLN A 19 12.33 12.87 -0.56
C GLN A 19 12.93 11.52 -0.20
N ASP A 20 14.15 11.28 -0.67
CA ASP A 20 14.90 10.03 -0.51
C ASP A 20 16.04 10.13 0.51
N ARG A 21 16.31 11.34 1.06
CA ARG A 21 17.39 11.61 2.02
C ARG A 21 16.89 12.27 3.31
N ILE A 22 15.86 11.70 3.92
CA ILE A 22 15.36 12.16 5.22
C ILE A 22 16.22 11.55 6.33
N LYS A 23 16.84 12.40 7.15
CA LYS A 23 17.70 11.97 8.26
C LYS A 23 16.93 11.04 9.20
N ASN A 24 17.53 9.90 9.53
CA ASN A 24 16.97 8.86 10.40
C ASN A 24 15.65 8.23 9.87
N SER A 25 15.34 8.36 8.58
CA SER A 25 14.24 7.63 7.96
C SER A 25 14.75 6.45 7.14
N SER A 26 14.18 5.27 7.38
CA SER A 26 14.40 4.09 6.51
C SER A 26 13.50 4.11 5.27
N PHE A 27 12.56 5.05 5.17
CA PHE A 27 11.56 5.09 4.11
C PHE A 27 11.67 6.38 3.30
N LYS A 28 11.38 6.25 2.00
CA LYS A 28 11.13 7.40 1.12
C LYS A 28 9.77 7.98 1.47
N LEU A 29 9.66 9.30 1.46
CA LEU A 29 8.41 10.01 1.66
C LEU A 29 8.16 10.93 0.46
N ILE A 30 6.89 11.30 0.24
CA ILE A 30 6.53 12.32 -0.73
C ILE A 30 6.09 13.55 0.05
N PHE A 31 6.71 14.69 -0.24
CA PHE A 31 6.29 15.96 0.31
C PHE A 31 5.31 16.62 -0.65
N VAL A 32 4.19 17.11 -0.10
CA VAL A 32 3.40 18.14 -0.77
C VAL A 32 4.07 19.45 -0.40
N GLN A 33 4.67 20.14 -1.37
CA GLN A 33 5.37 21.39 -1.11
C GLN A 33 4.90 22.50 -2.05
N CYS A 34 5.11 23.75 -1.65
CA CYS A 34 4.83 24.88 -2.53
C CYS A 34 5.84 24.92 -3.69
N SER A 35 5.36 24.90 -4.93
CA SER A 35 6.23 24.95 -6.11
C SER A 35 6.99 26.28 -6.25
N SER A 36 6.57 27.32 -5.54
CA SER A 36 7.19 28.65 -5.62
C SER A 36 8.33 28.85 -4.62
N CYS A 37 8.22 28.31 -3.39
CA CYS A 37 9.23 28.52 -2.34
C CYS A 37 9.76 27.24 -1.70
N GLY A 38 9.28 26.07 -2.11
CA GLY A 38 9.72 24.77 -1.62
C GLY A 38 9.26 24.44 -0.19
N VAL A 39 8.45 25.27 0.47
CA VAL A 39 7.99 24.97 1.83
C VAL A 39 7.10 23.71 1.81
N PRO A 40 7.40 22.69 2.63
CA PRO A 40 6.52 21.53 2.78
C PRO A 40 5.24 21.94 3.52
N VAL A 41 4.09 21.52 3.00
CA VAL A 41 2.77 21.73 3.62
C VAL A 41 2.09 20.42 4.01
N GLY A 42 2.64 19.29 3.58
CA GLY A 42 2.17 17.95 3.92
C GLY A 42 3.18 16.87 3.56
N VAL A 43 2.99 15.69 4.14
CA VAL A 43 3.81 14.50 3.91
C VAL A 43 2.89 13.33 3.61
N MET A 44 3.25 12.54 2.60
CA MET A 44 2.54 11.34 2.14
C MET A 44 3.50 10.16 2.08
N ASP A 45 2.95 8.96 2.22
CA ASP A 45 3.71 7.74 1.97
C ASP A 45 4.13 7.65 0.51
N TYR A 46 5.38 7.25 0.27
CA TYR A 46 5.90 7.08 -1.09
C TYR A 46 5.19 5.98 -1.88
N HIS A 47 4.78 4.93 -1.19
CA HIS A 47 3.89 3.92 -1.74
C HIS A 47 2.51 4.11 -1.12
N ASN A 48 1.45 3.99 -1.90
CA ASN A 48 0.11 3.88 -1.35
C ASN A 48 0.03 2.57 -0.53
N ILE A 49 0.29 2.67 0.77
CA ILE A 49 0.37 1.51 1.68
C ILE A 49 -0.98 0.78 1.68
N GLY A 50 -2.09 1.52 1.66
CA GLY A 50 -3.44 0.95 1.56
C GLY A 50 -3.59 0.03 0.35
N ASN A 51 -3.23 0.49 -0.85
CA ASN A 51 -3.31 -0.34 -2.06
C ASN A 51 -2.40 -1.58 -1.99
N LYS A 52 -1.22 -1.48 -1.35
CA LYS A 52 -0.36 -2.65 -1.13
C LYS A 52 -0.98 -3.64 -0.15
N LEU A 53 -1.61 -3.15 0.94
CA LEU A 53 -2.30 -3.97 1.92
C LEU A 53 -3.49 -4.70 1.29
N ASP A 54 -4.32 -4.01 0.51
CA ASP A 54 -5.45 -4.61 -0.23
C ASP A 54 -4.97 -5.70 -1.18
N GLY A 55 -3.82 -5.48 -1.85
CA GLY A 55 -3.19 -6.46 -2.71
C GLY A 55 -2.71 -7.70 -1.95
N LEU A 56 -2.16 -7.52 -0.75
CA LEU A 56 -1.74 -8.63 0.12
C LEU A 56 -2.95 -9.41 0.64
N GLU A 57 -4.00 -8.74 1.09
CA GLU A 57 -5.23 -9.37 1.58
C GLU A 57 -5.87 -10.27 0.51
N LYS A 58 -5.97 -9.78 -0.74
CA LYS A 58 -6.48 -10.58 -1.87
C LYS A 58 -5.66 -11.84 -2.12
N ARG A 59 -4.33 -11.74 -2.00
CA ARG A 59 -3.43 -12.90 -2.17
C ARG A 59 -3.59 -13.91 -1.05
N ILE A 60 -3.73 -13.45 0.20
CA ILE A 60 -3.99 -14.31 1.36
C ILE A 60 -5.31 -15.05 1.19
N LYS A 61 -6.41 -14.36 0.86
CA LYS A 61 -7.71 -14.99 0.60
C LYS A 61 -7.66 -16.06 -0.49
N LYS A 62 -6.88 -15.82 -1.56
CA LYS A 62 -6.68 -16.81 -2.63
C LYS A 62 -5.92 -18.04 -2.13
N ILE A 63 -4.91 -17.86 -1.29
CA ILE A 63 -4.16 -18.95 -0.67
C ILE A 63 -5.08 -19.77 0.24
N GLU A 64 -5.85 -19.12 1.11
CA GLU A 64 -6.81 -19.79 2.02
C GLU A 64 -7.82 -20.65 1.26
N SER A 65 -8.43 -20.11 0.20
CA SER A 65 -9.37 -20.88 -0.63
C SER A 65 -8.68 -22.07 -1.33
N THR A 66 -7.45 -21.90 -1.79
CA THR A 66 -6.69 -22.97 -2.44
C THR A 66 -6.37 -24.09 -1.44
N ILE A 67 -5.96 -23.75 -0.22
CA ILE A 67 -5.68 -24.71 0.85
C ILE A 67 -6.94 -25.50 1.19
N GLY A 68 -8.09 -24.83 1.35
CA GLY A 68 -9.36 -25.53 1.63
C GLY A 68 -9.75 -26.55 0.55
N ASN A 69 -9.51 -26.24 -0.72
CA ASN A 69 -9.73 -27.19 -1.81
C ASN A 69 -8.75 -28.37 -1.76
N VAL A 70 -7.48 -28.13 -1.43
CA VAL A 70 -6.48 -29.19 -1.27
C VAL A 70 -6.85 -30.12 -0.11
N ASP A 71 -7.21 -29.58 1.05
CA ASP A 71 -7.64 -30.38 2.22
C ASP A 71 -8.83 -31.26 1.89
N TYR A 72 -9.85 -30.70 1.22
CA TYR A 72 -11.01 -31.46 0.76
C TYR A 72 -10.60 -32.62 -0.15
N ASN A 73 -9.77 -32.35 -1.17
CA ASN A 73 -9.33 -33.35 -2.13
C ASN A 73 -8.49 -34.45 -1.47
N VAL A 74 -7.61 -34.11 -0.53
CA VAL A 74 -6.79 -35.09 0.21
C VAL A 74 -7.67 -36.05 1.00
N VAL A 75 -8.69 -35.53 1.72
CA VAL A 75 -9.63 -36.35 2.47
C VAL A 75 -10.44 -37.26 1.55
N ALA A 76 -10.94 -36.72 0.42
CA ALA A 76 -11.70 -37.48 -0.56
C ALA A 76 -10.87 -38.64 -1.15
N VAL A 77 -9.62 -38.37 -1.55
CA VAL A 77 -8.69 -39.38 -2.09
C VAL A 77 -8.38 -40.43 -1.03
N ALA A 78 -8.10 -40.04 0.22
CA ALA A 78 -7.87 -40.99 1.31
C ALA A 78 -9.07 -41.93 1.53
N GLY A 79 -10.29 -41.40 1.42
CA GLY A 79 -11.53 -42.19 1.48
C GLY A 79 -11.66 -43.20 0.33
N LEU A 80 -11.30 -42.80 -0.90
CA LEU A 80 -11.30 -43.70 -2.06
C LEU A 80 -10.25 -44.81 -1.92
N VAL A 81 -9.04 -44.48 -1.47
CA VAL A 81 -7.97 -45.46 -1.24
C VAL A 81 -8.38 -46.51 -0.21
N LYS A 82 -9.07 -46.11 0.87
CA LYS A 82 -9.62 -47.04 1.86
C LYS A 82 -10.66 -48.02 1.29
N LYS A 83 -11.39 -47.64 0.23
CA LYS A 83 -12.39 -48.51 -0.43
C LYS A 83 -11.77 -49.50 -1.41
N LEU A 84 -10.52 -49.29 -1.81
CA LEU A 84 -9.78 -50.16 -2.74
C LEU A 84 -8.94 -51.24 -2.03
N LYS A 85 -8.79 -51.13 -0.70
CA LYS A 85 -8.21 -52.17 0.17
C LYS A 85 -9.32 -53.00 0.80
#